data_AF-A0A8T4EMD6-F1
#
_entry.id   AF-A0A8T4EMD6-F1
#
_cell.length_a   1.000
_cell.length_b   1.000
_cell.length_c   1.000
_cell.angle_alpha   90.00
_cell.angle_beta   90.00
_cell.angle_gamma   90.00
#
_symmetry.space_group_name_H-M   'P 1'
#
loop_
_entity.id
_entity.type
_entity.pdbx_description
1 polymer ?
#
loop_
_entity_poly.entity_id
_entity_poly.type
_entity_poly.pdbx_seq_one_letter_code
_entity_poly.pdbx_strand_id
1 'polypeptide(L)'
;MKIGLFLILLLGTLVLSACAKESYYIPECDGQPTTGERDVCYNNAAVLNHNFRYCDKISTEDYKAWCIMMVERAVGPRPKEGWFD
;
A
#
# COMPACT_ATOMS: atom_id res chain seq x y z
N MET A 1 -49.17 -8.11 -4.09
CA MET A 1 -47.93 -8.30 -4.88
C MET A 1 -46.76 -7.67 -4.13
N LYS A 2 -46.14 -8.39 -3.19
CA LYS A 2 -44.93 -7.93 -2.45
C LYS A 2 -43.76 -8.90 -2.59
N ILE A 3 -43.97 -10.06 -3.21
CA ILE A 3 -42.99 -11.14 -3.35
C ILE A 3 -41.86 -10.78 -4.33
N GLY A 4 -42.15 -9.99 -5.38
CA GLY A 4 -41.15 -9.58 -6.38
C GLY A 4 -40.10 -8.60 -5.82
N LEU A 5 -40.45 -7.79 -4.83
CA LEU A 5 -39.53 -6.81 -4.23
C LEU A 5 -38.48 -7.48 -3.34
N PHE A 6 -38.83 -8.58 -2.68
CA PHE A 6 -37.91 -9.34 -1.82
C PHE A 6 -36.84 -10.11 -2.61
N LEU A 7 -37.16 -10.60 -3.81
CA LEU A 7 -36.20 -11.31 -4.67
C LEU A 7 -35.12 -10.39 -5.25
N ILE A 8 -35.46 -9.14 -5.56
CA ILE A 8 -34.52 -8.15 -6.10
C ILE A 8 -33.51 -7.71 -5.02
N LEU A 9 -33.96 -7.61 -3.77
CA LEU A 9 -33.09 -7.25 -2.64
C LEU A 9 -32.08 -8.35 -2.28
N LEU A 10 -32.43 -9.63 -2.44
CA LEU A 10 -31.54 -10.76 -2.15
C LEU A 10 -30.44 -10.96 -3.20
N LEU A 11 -30.69 -10.60 -4.46
CA LEU A 11 -29.67 -10.66 -5.51
C LEU A 11 -28.72 -9.45 -5.50
N GLY A 12 -29.20 -8.29 -5.01
CA GLY A 12 -28.42 -7.05 -4.97
C GLY A 12 -27.25 -7.06 -3.99
N THR A 13 -27.32 -7.84 -2.90
CA THR A 13 -26.25 -7.90 -1.88
C THR A 13 -25.07 -8.79 -2.26
N LEU A 14 -25.23 -9.67 -3.27
CA LEU A 14 -24.19 -10.62 -3.69
C LEU A 14 -23.05 -10.00 -4.51
N VAL A 15 -23.20 -8.77 -4.99
CA VAL A 15 -22.22 -8.09 -5.87
C VAL A 15 -21.23 -7.21 -5.07
N LEU A 16 -21.42 -7.05 -3.76
CA LEU A 16 -20.63 -6.13 -2.92
C LEU A 16 -19.42 -6.77 -2.21
N SER A 17 -19.18 -8.07 -2.34
CA SER A 17 -18.18 -8.76 -1.50
C SER A 17 -16.81 -9.03 -2.14
N ALA A 18 -16.42 -8.29 -3.18
CA ALA A 18 -15.11 -8.50 -3.83
C ALA A 18 -14.25 -7.23 -3.85
N CYS A 19 -14.09 -6.57 -2.70
CA CYS A 19 -12.93 -5.74 -2.39
C CYS A 19 -12.57 -6.00 -0.93
N ALA A 20 -11.79 -7.05 -0.67
CA ALA A 20 -11.09 -7.15 0.60
C ALA A 20 -10.16 -5.93 0.68
N LYS A 21 -10.44 -4.99 1.59
CA LYS A 21 -9.53 -3.88 1.87
C LYS A 21 -8.20 -4.48 2.33
N GLU A 22 -7.15 -4.18 1.59
CA GLU A 22 -5.77 -4.48 1.95
C GLU A 22 -5.53 -3.96 3.37
N SER A 23 -5.14 -4.85 4.29
CA SER A 23 -4.84 -4.49 5.65
C SER A 23 -3.62 -3.56 5.65
N TYR A 24 -3.85 -2.27 5.86
CA TYR A 24 -2.79 -1.27 5.97
C TYR A 24 -1.91 -1.59 7.18
N TYR A 25 -0.65 -1.95 6.94
CA TYR A 25 0.32 -2.30 7.98
C TYR A 25 1.06 -1.03 8.42
N ILE A 26 0.89 -0.63 9.68
CA ILE A 26 1.60 0.51 10.26
C ILE A 26 2.72 -0.03 11.16
N PRO A 27 3.98 -0.02 10.71
CA PRO A 27 5.09 -0.41 11.57
C PRO A 27 5.51 0.73 12.50
N GLU A 28 5.78 0.40 13.76
CA GLU A 28 6.38 1.28 14.76
C GLU A 28 7.92 1.25 14.62
N CYS A 29 8.44 1.97 13.63
CA CYS A 29 9.88 1.96 13.33
C CYS A 29 10.70 2.86 14.25
N ASP A 30 10.12 3.92 14.84
CA ASP A 30 10.87 4.85 15.69
C ASP A 30 11.37 4.20 17.00
N GLY A 31 10.78 3.08 17.40
CA GLY A 31 11.18 2.33 18.59
C GLY A 31 12.43 1.45 18.43
N GLN A 32 13.04 1.34 17.25
CA GLN A 32 14.21 0.47 17.08
C GLN A 32 15.48 1.10 17.70
N PRO A 33 16.33 0.29 18.35
CA PRO A 33 17.43 0.80 19.16
C PRO A 33 18.54 1.45 18.32
N THR A 34 18.81 0.94 17.12
CA THR A 34 19.84 1.50 16.22
C THR A 34 19.25 2.21 15.02
N THR A 35 20.00 3.15 14.43
CA THR A 35 19.65 3.81 13.16
C THR A 35 19.48 2.79 12.04
N GLY A 36 20.34 1.77 11.97
CA GLY A 36 20.26 0.73 10.96
C GLY A 36 18.98 -0.10 11.04
N GLU A 37 18.56 -0.50 12.24
CA GLU A 37 17.30 -1.22 12.42
C GLU A 37 16.07 -0.35 12.09
N ARG A 38 16.11 0.94 12.45
CA ARG A 38 15.04 1.88 12.06
C ARG A 38 14.94 2.02 10.54
N ASP A 39 16.07 2.20 9.88
CA ASP A 39 16.13 2.36 8.44
C ASP A 39 15.63 1.10 7.70
N VAL A 40 16.03 -0.10 8.16
CA VAL A 40 15.54 -1.38 7.63
C VAL A 40 14.02 -1.51 7.84
N CYS A 41 13.53 -1.13 9.03
CA CYS A 41 12.10 -1.12 9.31
C CYS A 41 11.34 -0.21 8.34
N TYR A 42 11.81 1.02 8.14
CA TYR A 42 11.20 1.98 7.22
C TYR A 42 11.24 1.51 5.76
N ASN A 43 12.31 0.85 5.34
CA ASN A 43 12.39 0.24 4.02
C ASN A 43 11.30 -0.84 3.82
N ASN A 44 11.18 -1.78 4.76
CA ASN A 44 10.17 -2.83 4.70
C ASN A 44 8.74 -2.25 4.73
N ALA A 45 8.53 -1.23 5.57
CA ALA A 45 7.27 -0.48 5.64
C ALA A 45 6.88 0.13 4.29
N ALA A 46 7.86 0.74 3.60
CA ALA A 46 7.68 1.39 2.32
C ALA A 46 7.25 0.38 1.25
N VAL A 47 7.93 -0.75 1.18
CA VAL A 47 7.66 -1.81 0.19
C VAL A 47 6.30 -2.46 0.45
N LEU A 48 6.01 -2.87 1.70
CA LEU A 48 4.75 -3.54 2.03
C LEU A 48 3.52 -2.66 1.81
N ASN A 49 3.64 -1.36 2.05
CA ASN A 49 2.53 -0.42 1.93
C ASN A 49 2.56 0.40 0.64
N HIS A 50 3.51 0.14 -0.26
CA HIS A 50 3.70 0.92 -1.48
C HIS A 50 3.80 2.44 -1.22
N ASN A 51 4.43 2.83 -0.11
CA ASN A 51 4.39 4.21 0.38
C ASN A 51 5.80 4.81 0.54
N PHE A 52 6.14 5.69 -0.39
CA PHE A 52 7.43 6.39 -0.46
C PHE A 52 7.72 7.26 0.76
N ARG A 53 6.70 7.72 1.51
CA ARG A 53 6.91 8.57 2.70
C ARG A 53 7.70 7.87 3.80
N TYR A 54 7.70 6.54 3.83
CA TYR A 54 8.55 5.79 4.75
C TYR A 54 10.03 5.88 4.36
N CYS A 55 10.36 5.92 3.05
CA CYS A 55 11.72 6.14 2.59
C CYS A 55 12.27 7.52 3.02
N ASP A 56 11.41 8.53 3.16
CA ASP A 56 11.83 9.86 3.64
C ASP A 56 12.36 9.90 5.07
N LYS A 57 12.06 8.87 5.87
CA LYS A 57 12.52 8.75 7.25
C LYS A 57 13.84 8.01 7.38
N ILE A 58 14.35 7.43 6.29
CA ILE A 58 15.64 6.73 6.28
C ILE A 58 16.79 7.74 6.44
N SER A 59 17.73 7.42 7.32
CA SER A 59 18.79 8.34 7.75
C SER A 59 19.90 8.58 6.72
N THR A 60 20.10 7.65 5.78
CA THR A 60 21.18 7.70 4.80
C THR A 60 20.64 7.82 3.38
N GLU A 61 21.20 8.74 2.58
CA GLU A 61 20.71 9.02 1.22
C GLU A 61 20.84 7.81 0.27
N ASP A 62 21.94 7.06 0.36
CA ASP A 62 22.12 5.85 -0.45
C ASP A 62 21.03 4.80 -0.17
N TYR A 63 20.68 4.64 1.11
CA TYR A 63 19.67 3.67 1.52
C TYR A 63 18.25 4.17 1.23
N LYS A 64 18.04 5.49 1.26
CA LYS A 64 16.81 6.14 0.82
C LYS A 64 16.58 5.92 -0.68
N ALA A 65 17.60 6.12 -1.51
CA ALA A 65 17.52 5.85 -2.95
C ALA A 65 17.21 4.37 -3.23
N TRP A 66 17.86 3.46 -2.49
CA TRP A 66 17.56 2.03 -2.56
C TRP A 66 16.11 1.71 -2.17
N CYS A 67 15.59 2.34 -1.11
CA CYS A 67 14.19 2.21 -0.71
C CYS A 67 13.22 2.64 -1.81
N ILE A 68 13.43 3.80 -2.42
CA ILE A 68 12.58 4.30 -3.50
C ILE A 68 12.55 3.31 -4.67
N MET A 69 13.72 2.82 -5.09
CA MET A 69 13.82 1.82 -6.16
C MET A 69 13.05 0.53 -5.83
N MET A 70 13.08 0.08 -4.57
CA MET A 70 12.36 -1.12 -4.14
C MET A 70 10.84 -0.91 -4.15
N VAL A 71 10.36 0.25 -3.70
CA VAL A 71 8.93 0.60 -3.76
C VAL A 71 8.46 0.67 -5.21
N GLU A 72 9.23 1.30 -6.11
CA GLU A 72 8.92 1.35 -7.55
C GLU A 72 8.82 -0.05 -8.18
N ARG A 73 9.71 -0.98 -7.79
CA ARG A 73 9.65 -2.37 -8.26
C ARG A 73 8.41 -3.10 -7.75
N ALA A 74 8.00 -2.84 -6.50
CA ALA A 74 6.85 -3.48 -5.88
C ALA A 74 5.51 -3.03 -6.50
N VAL A 75 5.38 -1.73 -6.82
CA VAL A 75 4.16 -1.19 -7.46
C VAL A 75 4.11 -1.45 -8.97
N GLY A 76 5.22 -1.85 -9.59
CA GLY A 76 5.37 -1.91 -11.03
C GLY A 76 5.65 -0.53 -11.63
N PRO A 77 5.92 -0.44 -12.95
CA PRO A 77 6.18 0.85 -13.58
C PRO A 77 4.97 1.77 -13.36
N ARG A 78 5.21 2.96 -12.79
CA ARG A 78 4.19 4.02 -12.82
C ARG A 78 3.76 4.17 -14.28
N PRO A 79 2.44 4.20 -14.58
CA PRO A 79 2.01 4.72 -15.87
C PRO A 79 2.67 6.09 -16.00
N LYS A 80 3.50 6.26 -17.03
CA LYS A 80 4.05 7.59 -17.32
C LYS A 80 2.82 8.48 -17.50
N GLU A 81 2.73 9.57 -16.74
CA GLU A 81 1.68 10.55 -16.94
C GLU A 81 1.79 11.05 -18.40
N GLY A 82 0.69 10.95 -19.17
CA GLY A 82 0.64 11.40 -20.58
C GLY A 82 0.59 10.33 -21.69
N TRP A 83 -0.09 9.19 -21.49
CA TRP A 83 -0.37 8.20 -22.57
C TRP A 83 -1.84 8.13 -22.99
N PHE A 84 -2.62 9.16 -22.65
CA PHE A 84 -3.97 9.39 -23.15
C PHE A 84 -3.99 10.73 -23.89
N ASP A 85 -3.22 10.82 -24.97
CA ASP A 85 -3.36 11.85 -26.01
C ASP A 85 -3.76 11.17 -27.33
#